data_AF-A0A6A3XAL4-F1
#
_entry.id   AF-A0A6A3XAL4-F1
#
_cell.length_a   1.000
_cell.length_b   1.000
_cell.length_c   1.000
_cell.angle_alpha   90.00
_cell.angle_beta   90.00
_cell.angle_gamma   90.00
#
_symmetry.space_group_name_H-M   'P 1'
#
loop_
_entity.id
_entity.type
_entity.pdbx_description
1 polymer ?
#
loop_
_entity_poly.entity_id
_entity_poly.type
_entity_poly.pdbx_seq_one_letter_code
_entity_poly.pdbx_strand_id
1 'polypeptide(L)'
;MSVYEYVAALTNYMANLEDLDGLLDEAYLDLVRAGDTMPGELEIYAASKMHAWNITLKTVDDASRLVSSFTYSVENATKDLVLVRGGGFFAVEVDGYLL
;
A
#
# COMPACT_ATOMS: atom_id res chain seq x y z
N MET A 1 -1.84 3.60 17.48
CA MET A 1 -0.67 3.78 16.59
C MET A 1 -0.90 5.04 15.79
N SER A 2 0.04 5.97 15.82
CA SER A 2 0.02 7.16 14.97
C SER A 2 0.44 6.81 13.53
N VAL A 3 0.20 7.72 12.59
CA VAL A 3 0.66 7.56 11.20
C VAL A 3 2.19 7.44 11.15
N TYR A 4 2.92 8.25 11.93
CA TYR A 4 4.38 8.19 11.98
C TYR A 4 4.90 6.85 12.51
N GLU A 5 4.32 6.34 13.60
CA GLU A 5 4.66 5.01 14.13
C GLU A 5 4.38 3.91 13.11
N TYR A 6 3.27 4.03 12.38
CA TYR A 6 2.91 3.08 11.34
C TYR A 6 3.91 3.09 10.18
N VAL A 7 4.24 4.27 9.66
CA VAL A 7 5.19 4.41 8.55
C VAL A 7 6.58 3.92 8.94
N ALA A 8 7.03 4.18 10.17
CA ALA A 8 8.27 3.62 10.70
C ALA A 8 8.24 2.09 10.75
N ALA A 9 7.13 1.50 11.22
CA ALA A 9 6.96 0.05 11.24
C ALA A 9 6.93 -0.56 9.83
N LEU A 10 6.23 0.08 8.89
CA LEU A 10 6.15 -0.35 7.49
C LEU A 10 7.52 -0.30 6.81
N THR A 11 8.26 0.82 6.91
CA THR A 11 9.58 0.95 6.28
C THR A 11 10.62 0.01 6.89
N ASN A 12 10.54 -0.27 8.19
CA ASN A 12 11.36 -1.30 8.82
C ASN A 12 11.01 -2.70 8.32
N TYR A 13 9.71 -3.00 8.15
CA TYR A 13 9.27 -4.27 7.58
C TYR A 13 9.76 -4.43 6.13
N MET A 14 9.59 -3.40 5.30
CA MET A 14 10.06 -3.36 3.91
C MET A 14 11.56 -3.65 3.80
N ALA A 15 12.38 -3.03 4.65
CA ALA A 15 13.84 -3.23 4.66
C ALA A 15 14.27 -4.67 4.97
N ASN A 16 13.40 -5.49 5.56
CA ASN A 16 13.66 -6.88 5.93
C ASN A 16 12.83 -7.87 5.12
N LEU A 17 12.03 -7.41 4.15
CA LEU A 17 11.19 -8.25 3.32
C LEU A 17 12.02 -8.77 2.14
N GLU A 18 12.29 -10.08 2.12
CA GLU A 18 13.15 -10.73 1.11
C GLU A 18 12.73 -10.43 -0.33
N ASP A 19 11.43 -10.39 -0.61
CA ASP A 19 10.89 -10.08 -1.94
C ASP A 19 11.23 -8.66 -2.43
N LEU A 20 11.61 -7.76 -1.52
CA LEU A 20 12.00 -6.37 -1.82
C LEU A 20 13.52 -6.16 -1.77
N ASP A 21 14.31 -7.21 -1.54
CA ASP A 21 15.76 -7.11 -1.51
C ASP A 21 16.30 -6.61 -2.86
N GLY A 22 17.23 -5.65 -2.81
CA GLY A 22 17.77 -4.97 -3.99
C GLY A 22 16.81 -4.01 -4.72
N LEU A 23 15.54 -3.89 -4.31
CA LEU A 23 14.59 -2.93 -4.87
C LEU A 23 14.54 -1.61 -4.09
N LEU A 24 15.01 -1.63 -2.84
CA LEU A 24 14.94 -0.51 -1.91
C LEU A 24 16.34 -0.05 -1.52
N ASP A 25 16.56 1.26 -1.51
CA ASP A 25 17.72 1.87 -0.87
C ASP A 25 17.30 2.70 0.35
N GLU A 26 18.29 3.12 1.13
CA GLU A 26 18.05 3.90 2.36
C GLU A 26 17.37 5.25 2.05
N ALA A 27 17.74 5.89 0.93
CA ALA A 27 17.17 7.17 0.51
C ALA A 27 15.69 7.06 0.19
N TYR A 28 15.26 5.98 -0.48
CA TYR A 28 13.86 5.70 -0.77
C TYR A 28 13.06 5.51 0.52
N LEU A 29 13.57 4.72 1.47
CA LEU A 29 12.90 4.49 2.75
C LEU A 29 12.78 5.79 3.56
N ASP A 30 13.77 6.67 3.50
CA ASP A 30 13.70 7.98 4.16
C ASP A 30 12.64 8.90 3.55
N LEU A 31 12.48 8.90 2.23
CA LEU A 31 11.39 9.63 1.56
C LEU A 31 10.02 9.11 2.00
N VAL A 32 9.84 7.79 2.11
CA VAL A 32 8.60 7.17 2.61
C VAL A 32 8.34 7.60 4.07
N ARG A 33 9.37 7.57 4.92
CA ARG A 33 9.26 8.00 6.34
C ARG A 33 8.93 9.47 6.50
N ALA A 34 9.48 10.33 5.65
CA ALA A 34 9.19 11.75 5.64
C ALA A 34 7.79 12.08 5.11
N GLY A 35 7.15 11.14 4.39
CA GLY A 35 5.90 11.40 3.68
C GLY A 35 6.11 12.25 2.42
N ASP A 36 7.35 12.33 1.94
CA ASP A 36 7.74 13.12 0.76
C ASP A 36 7.53 12.36 -0.56
N THR A 37 7.11 11.09 -0.47
CA THR A 37 6.70 10.28 -1.61
C THR A 37 5.31 9.70 -1.40
N MET A 38 4.56 9.59 -2.49
CA MET A 38 3.26 8.93 -2.49
C MET A 38 3.48 7.42 -2.37
N PRO A 39 2.76 6.70 -1.49
CA PRO A 39 2.80 5.26 -1.46
C PRO A 39 2.44 4.67 -2.83
N GLY A 40 3.28 3.75 -3.29
CA GLY A 40 3.15 3.05 -4.56
C GLY A 40 2.95 1.55 -4.36
N GLU A 41 3.27 0.81 -5.41
CA GLU A 41 3.04 -0.64 -5.45
C GLU A 41 3.90 -1.39 -4.40
N LEU A 42 5.11 -0.91 -4.08
CA LEU A 42 6.01 -1.53 -3.12
C LEU A 42 5.48 -1.41 -1.67
N GLU A 43 4.97 -0.24 -1.29
CA GLU A 43 4.39 -0.01 0.03
C GLU A 43 3.11 -0.82 0.22
N ILE A 44 2.28 -0.91 -0.84
CA ILE A 44 1.04 -1.69 -0.79
C ILE A 44 1.33 -3.18 -0.71
N TYR A 45 2.32 -3.67 -1.46
CA TYR A 45 2.79 -5.06 -1.36
C TYR A 45 3.30 -5.38 0.05
N ALA A 46 4.16 -4.52 0.60
CA ALA A 46 4.68 -4.72 1.95
C ALA A 46 3.58 -4.66 3.01
N ALA A 47 2.62 -3.74 2.87
CA ALA A 47 1.48 -3.64 3.78
C ALA A 47 0.59 -4.89 3.72
N SER A 48 0.35 -5.46 2.54
CA SER A 48 -0.45 -6.68 2.42
C SER A 48 0.19 -7.84 3.19
N LYS A 49 1.51 -8.00 3.07
CA LYS A 49 2.30 -9.02 3.78
C LYS A 49 2.38 -8.76 5.27
N MET A 50 2.68 -7.52 5.68
CA MET A 50 2.80 -7.11 7.08
C MET A 50 1.53 -7.38 7.88
N HIS A 51 0.36 -7.19 7.27
CA HIS A 51 -0.95 -7.38 7.92
C HIS A 51 -1.58 -8.74 7.65
N ALA A 52 -1.01 -9.55 6.77
CA ALA A 52 -1.63 -10.75 6.22
C ALA A 52 -3.03 -10.46 5.62
N TRP A 53 -3.16 -9.36 4.86
CA TRP A 53 -4.40 -8.97 4.18
C TRP A 53 -4.25 -9.08 2.67
N ASN A 54 -5.30 -9.47 1.98
CA ASN A 54 -5.37 -9.23 0.54
C ASN A 54 -5.72 -7.76 0.32
N ILE A 55 -4.95 -7.06 -0.50
CA ILE A 55 -5.24 -5.66 -0.85
C ILE A 55 -5.51 -5.57 -2.35
N THR A 56 -6.74 -5.23 -2.72
CA THR A 56 -7.10 -4.96 -4.11
C THR A 56 -6.97 -3.47 -4.41
N LEU A 57 -6.02 -3.11 -5.26
CA LEU A 57 -5.87 -1.75 -5.77
C LEU A 57 -6.64 -1.58 -7.08
N LYS A 58 -7.66 -0.72 -7.06
CA LYS A 58 -8.41 -0.28 -8.23
C LYS A 58 -7.90 1.10 -8.64
N THR A 59 -7.34 1.24 -9.84
CA THR A 59 -6.95 2.56 -10.38
C THR A 59 -8.07 3.09 -11.27
N VAL A 60 -8.46 4.34 -11.09
CA VAL A 60 -9.49 5.02 -11.89
C VAL A 60 -8.92 6.22 -12.66
N ASP A 61 -9.55 6.56 -13.79
CA ASP A 61 -9.25 7.77 -14.56
C ASP A 61 -9.94 9.03 -13.96
N ASP A 62 -9.70 10.18 -14.58
CA ASP A 62 -10.30 11.47 -14.16
C ASP A 62 -11.84 11.49 -14.23
N ALA A 63 -12.44 10.57 -14.98
CA ALA A 63 -13.89 10.38 -15.05
C ALA A 63 -14.39 9.31 -14.04
N SER A 64 -13.54 8.90 -13.09
CA SER A 64 -13.80 7.85 -12.10
C SER A 64 -14.13 6.48 -12.70
N ARG A 65 -13.64 6.20 -13.91
CA ARG A 65 -13.80 4.89 -14.57
C ARG A 65 -12.64 4.00 -14.22
N LEU A 66 -12.92 2.74 -13.92
CA LEU A 66 -11.89 1.74 -13.62
C LEU A 66 -10.96 1.53 -14.82
N VAL A 67 -9.68 1.79 -14.62
CA VAL A 67 -8.61 1.59 -15.61
C VAL A 67 -7.90 0.26 -15.37
N SER A 68 -7.61 -0.06 -14.10
CA SER A 68 -6.95 -1.31 -13.73
C SER A 68 -7.37 -1.78 -12.34
N SER A 69 -7.24 -3.08 -12.10
CA SER A 69 -7.48 -3.70 -10.81
C SER A 69 -6.47 -4.82 -10.59
N PHE A 70 -5.70 -4.72 -9.52
CA PHE A 70 -4.72 -5.74 -9.13
C PHE A 70 -4.89 -6.09 -7.66
N THR A 71 -4.73 -7.37 -7.33
CA THR A 71 -4.83 -7.84 -5.95
C THR A 71 -3.47 -8.34 -5.48
N TYR A 72 -2.99 -7.72 -4.41
CA TYR A 72 -1.86 -8.16 -3.62
C TYR A 72 -2.32 -9.25 -2.66
N SER A 73 -2.34 -10.48 -3.17
CA SER A 73 -2.79 -11.63 -2.39
C SER A 73 -1.68 -12.15 -1.47
N VAL A 74 -2.08 -12.63 -0.30
CA VAL A 74 -1.20 -13.28 0.66
C VAL A 74 -1.76 -14.64 1.08
N GLU A 75 -0.88 -15.57 1.40
CA GLU A 75 -1.30 -16.89 1.86
C GLU A 75 -2.01 -16.77 3.22
N ASN A 76 -3.15 -17.46 3.39
CA ASN A 76 -3.93 -17.45 4.63
C ASN A 76 -4.36 -16.04 5.09
N ALA A 77 -4.78 -15.19 4.14
CA ALA A 77 -5.21 -13.83 4.43
C ALA A 77 -6.32 -13.78 5.50
N THR A 78 -6.18 -12.86 6.45
CA THR A 78 -7.16 -12.67 7.54
C THR A 78 -8.26 -11.69 7.17
N LYS A 79 -8.06 -10.89 6.13
CA LYS A 79 -8.97 -9.83 5.69
C LYS A 79 -8.74 -9.45 4.22
N ASP A 80 -9.80 -9.01 3.56
CA ASP A 80 -9.75 -8.36 2.25
C ASP A 80 -9.97 -6.84 2.40
N LEU A 81 -9.17 -6.06 1.68
CA LEU A 81 -9.26 -4.59 1.62
C LEU A 81 -9.31 -4.15 0.17
N VAL A 82 -10.11 -3.13 -0.14
CA VAL A 82 -10.08 -2.46 -1.44
C VAL A 82 -9.56 -1.04 -1.26
N LEU A 83 -8.55 -0.69 -2.04
CA LEU A 83 -8.04 0.67 -2.20
C LEU A 83 -8.40 1.16 -3.60
N VAL A 84 -8.90 2.39 -3.70
CA VAL A 84 -9.12 3.07 -4.98
C VAL A 84 -8.10 4.19 -5.12
N ARG A 85 -7.32 4.18 -6.20
CA ARG A 85 -6.37 5.24 -6.56
C ARG A 85 -6.91 6.05 -7.73
N GLY A 86 -7.03 7.36 -7.54
CA GLY A 86 -7.40 8.32 -8.58
C GLY A 86 -6.51 9.56 -8.49
N GLY A 87 -5.78 9.88 -9.56
CA GLY A 87 -4.74 10.92 -9.52
C GLY A 87 -3.73 10.66 -8.41
N GLY A 88 -3.50 11.65 -7.55
CA GLY A 88 -2.60 11.56 -6.38
C GLY A 88 -3.30 11.15 -5.07
N PHE A 89 -4.50 10.57 -5.12
CA PHE A 89 -5.27 10.25 -3.92
C PHE A 89 -5.61 8.76 -3.83
N PHE A 90 -5.72 8.29 -2.59
CA PHE A 90 -6.24 6.98 -2.25
C PHE A 90 -7.53 7.12 -1.45
N ALA A 91 -8.51 6.29 -1.75
CA ALA A 91 -9.69 6.08 -0.94
C ALA A 91 -9.75 4.61 -0.50
N VAL A 92 -10.28 4.37 0.70
CA VAL A 92 -10.45 3.02 1.25
C VAL A 92 -11.91 2.62 1.18
N GLU A 93 -12.21 1.44 0.64
CA GLU A 93 -13.55 0.88 0.73
C GLU A 93 -13.78 0.26 2.11
N VAL A 94 -14.73 0.80 2.86
CA VAL A 94 -15.17 0.30 4.17
C VAL A 94 -16.68 0.12 4.13
N ASP A 95 -17.14 -1.11 4.35
CA ASP A 95 -18.56 -1.48 4.35
C ASP A 95 -19.32 -1.03 3.09
N GLY A 96 -18.65 -1.02 1.93
CA GLY A 96 -19.19 -0.61 0.64
C GLY A 96 -19.16 0.91 0.39
N TYR A 97 -18.59 1.71 1.30
CA TYR A 97 -18.42 3.15 1.14
C TYR A 97 -16.94 3.51 0.95
N LEU A 98 -16.65 4.51 0.12
CA LEU A 98 -15.30 5.06 -0.03
C LEU A 98 -15.08 6.17 1.01
N LEU A 99 -14.02 6.03 1.80
CA LEU A 99 -13.54 7.00 2.78
C LEU A 99 -12.23 7.64 2.32
#